data_AF-A0A350WUA8-F1
#
_entry.id   AF-A0A350WUA8-F1
#
_cell.length_a   1.000
_cell.length_b   1.000
_cell.length_c   1.000
_cell.angle_alpha   90.00
_cell.angle_beta   90.00
_cell.angle_gamma   90.00
#
_symmetry.space_group_name_H-M   'P 1'
#
loop_
_entity.id
_entity.type
_entity.pdbx_description
1 polymer ?
#
loop_
_entity_poly.entity_id
_entity_poly.type
_entity_poly.pdbx_seq_one_letter_code
_entity_poly.pdbx_strand_id
1 'polypeptide(L)'
;MTEKRKPKTNLLVLGLTVFGCLLMLVFGLRVMRALDKFDGVPQPPPFAAADEIETDVETIEDWMTVPFISHTYGVPPEVLMKALMIPVKGNHKKSLKELNEEYYPRSDGYVIDTVKATILAYRSSPAPDVPAPPQP
;
A
#
# COMPACT_ATOMS: atom_id res chain seq x y z
N MET A 1 43.74 52.18 -21.23
CA MET A 1 42.27 52.17 -21.06
C MET A 1 41.84 50.72 -20.93
N THR A 2 41.89 50.16 -19.72
CA THR A 2 41.68 48.73 -19.46
C THR A 2 40.44 48.56 -18.60
N GLU A 3 39.32 48.30 -19.27
CA GLU A 3 38.04 48.02 -18.65
C GLU A 3 38.10 46.65 -17.96
N LYS A 4 38.24 46.65 -16.63
CA LYS A 4 38.14 45.44 -15.80
C LYS A 4 36.71 44.89 -15.88
N ARG A 5 36.46 43.97 -16.82
CA ARG A 5 35.19 43.24 -16.89
C ARG A 5 34.94 42.52 -15.55
N LYS A 6 33.85 42.91 -14.89
CA LYS A 6 33.51 42.52 -13.53
C LYS A 6 33.31 40.99 -13.44
N PRO A 7 33.98 40.28 -12.52
CA PRO A 7 33.86 38.81 -12.34
C PRO A 7 32.53 38.37 -11.70
N LYS A 8 31.50 39.23 -11.68
CA LYS A 8 30.26 39.02 -10.92
C LYS A 8 29.32 37.99 -11.56
N THR A 9 29.40 37.80 -12.87
CA THR A 9 28.53 36.86 -13.60
C THR A 9 28.83 35.41 -13.28
N ASN A 10 30.12 35.03 -13.22
CA ASN A 10 30.51 33.65 -12.93
C ASN A 10 30.19 33.27 -11.48
N LEU A 11 30.28 34.23 -10.55
CA LEU A 11 29.92 34.00 -9.15
C LEU A 11 28.40 33.83 -8.96
N LEU A 12 27.59 34.62 -9.69
CA LEU A 12 26.14 34.49 -9.67
C LEU A 12 25.68 33.17 -10.29
N VAL A 13 26.27 32.79 -11.43
CA VAL A 13 25.96 31.51 -12.08
C VAL A 13 26.39 30.34 -11.20
N LEU A 14 27.57 30.40 -10.59
CA LEU A 14 28.04 29.36 -9.67
C LEU A 14 27.12 29.25 -8.44
N GLY A 15 26.72 30.38 -7.85
CA GLY A 15 25.79 30.42 -6.73
C GLY A 15 24.42 29.83 -7.08
N LEU A 16 23.87 30.19 -8.23
CA LEU A 16 22.56 29.71 -8.67
C LEU A 16 22.58 28.21 -8.97
N THR A 17 23.65 27.70 -9.59
CA THR A 17 23.81 26.26 -9.87
C THR A 17 23.93 25.46 -8.57
N VAL A 18 24.75 25.91 -7.62
CA VAL A 18 24.88 25.25 -6.31
C VAL A 18 23.54 25.25 -5.56
N PHE A 19 22.82 26.37 -5.60
CA PHE A 19 21.51 26.50 -4.96
C PHE A 19 20.47 25.55 -5.58
N GLY A 20 20.43 25.45 -6.92
CA GLY A 20 19.56 24.51 -7.62
C GLY A 20 19.87 23.05 -7.28
N CYS A 21 21.15 22.67 -7.27
CA CYS A 21 21.57 21.33 -6.84
C CYS A 21 21.20 21.04 -5.39
N LEU A 22 21.37 22.01 -4.49
CA LEU A 22 21.00 21.87 -3.09
C LEU A 22 19.49 21.61 -2.93
N LEU A 23 18.66 22.36 -3.65
CA LEU A 23 17.20 22.16 -3.63
C LEU A 23 16.82 20.79 -4.20
N MET A 24 17.40 20.38 -5.35
CA MET A 24 17.16 19.06 -5.91
C MET A 24 17.55 17.93 -4.96
N LEU A 25 18.67 18.07 -4.24
CA LEU A 25 19.09 17.10 -3.24
C LEU A 25 18.12 17.06 -2.05
N VAL A 26 17.74 18.21 -1.49
CA VAL A 26 16.83 18.28 -0.33
C VAL A 26 15.46 17.71 -0.67
N PHE A 27 14.89 18.09 -1.82
CA PHE A 27 13.59 17.58 -2.28
C PHE A 27 13.67 16.12 -2.74
N GLY A 28 14.73 15.73 -3.44
CA GLY A 28 14.96 14.35 -3.86
C GLY A 28 15.09 13.41 -2.67
N LEU A 29 15.86 13.80 -1.64
CA LEU A 29 15.98 13.03 -0.41
C LEU A 29 14.66 12.96 0.37
N ARG A 30 13.87 14.04 0.37
CA ARG A 30 12.53 14.08 1.00
C ARG A 30 11.57 13.11 0.34
N VAL A 31 11.55 13.05 -0.99
CA VAL A 31 10.67 12.14 -1.75
C VAL A 31 11.16 10.70 -1.64
N MET A 32 12.46 10.45 -1.75
CA MET A 32 13.02 9.10 -1.56
C MET A 32 12.74 8.57 -0.16
N ARG A 33 12.91 9.37 0.90
CA ARG A 33 12.56 8.95 2.27
C ARG A 33 11.06 8.73 2.50
N ALA A 34 10.20 9.36 1.71
CA ALA A 34 8.77 9.10 1.76
C ALA A 34 8.42 7.78 1.05
N LEU A 35 9.17 7.40 0.02
CA LEU A 35 9.00 6.14 -0.71
C LEU A 35 9.62 4.95 0.03
N ASP A 36 10.75 5.14 0.71
CA ASP A 36 11.43 4.10 1.51
C ASP A 36 10.63 3.68 2.76
N LYS A 37 9.52 4.37 3.04
CA LYS A 37 8.57 4.03 4.12
C LYS A 37 7.46 3.07 3.69
N PHE A 38 7.41 2.67 2.41
CA PHE A 38 6.42 1.73 1.91
C PHE A 38 6.86 0.25 1.98
N ASP A 39 8.12 -0.04 2.32
CA ASP A 39 8.62 -1.43 2.48
C ASP A 39 8.59 -1.94 3.93
N GLY A 40 8.09 -1.14 4.87
CA GLY A 40 8.03 -1.49 6.29
C GLY A 40 6.75 -1.02 6.93
N VAL A 41 5.62 -1.66 6.60
CA VAL A 41 4.43 -1.61 7.46
C VAL A 41 4.88 -2.18 8.82
N PRO A 42 4.87 -1.40 9.90
CA PRO A 42 5.06 -1.95 11.23
C PRO A 42 3.94 -2.97 11.41
N GLN A 43 4.26 -4.26 11.56
CA GLN A 43 3.27 -5.24 12.00
C GLN A 43 2.63 -4.69 13.27
N PRO A 44 1.32 -4.32 13.27
CA PRO A 44 0.65 -4.13 14.54
C PRO A 44 0.76 -5.47 15.29
N PRO A 45 1.01 -5.45 16.61
CA PRO A 45 1.16 -6.68 17.38
C PRO A 45 -0.09 -7.56 17.19
N PRO A 46 0.06 -8.89 17.11
CA PRO A 46 -0.98 -9.84 16.69
C PRO A 46 -2.27 -9.86 17.56
N PHE A 47 -2.36 -9.00 18.58
CA PHE A 47 -3.45 -8.92 19.53
C PHE A 47 -3.96 -7.50 19.79
N ALA A 48 -3.46 -6.47 19.09
CA ALA A 48 -3.97 -5.11 19.23
C ALA A 48 -4.99 -4.79 18.14
N ALA A 49 -6.26 -4.90 18.52
CA ALA A 49 -7.46 -4.35 17.86
C ALA A 49 -7.95 -5.06 16.58
N ALA A 50 -8.27 -6.36 16.72
CA ALA A 50 -9.22 -7.01 15.81
C ALA A 50 -10.70 -6.69 16.15
N ASP A 51 -10.96 -6.03 17.30
CA ASP A 51 -12.31 -5.96 17.87
C ASP A 51 -13.09 -4.66 17.61
N GLU A 52 -12.50 -3.59 17.03
CA GLU A 52 -13.19 -2.29 17.07
C GLU A 52 -12.90 -1.35 15.90
N ILE A 53 -12.76 -1.91 14.70
CA ILE A 53 -13.09 -1.15 13.50
C ILE A 53 -14.35 -1.80 12.95
N GLU A 54 -15.49 -1.16 13.17
CA GLU A 54 -16.73 -1.38 12.41
C GLU A 54 -16.49 -0.98 10.94
N THR A 55 -15.45 -1.54 10.31
CA THR A 55 -15.18 -1.33 8.89
C THR A 55 -16.25 -2.10 8.16
N ASP A 56 -17.25 -1.34 7.73
CA ASP A 56 -18.33 -1.81 6.89
C ASP A 56 -17.74 -2.35 5.59
N VAL A 57 -18.11 -3.59 5.26
CA VAL A 57 -17.66 -4.30 4.07
C VAL A 57 -18.16 -3.59 2.81
N GLU A 58 -19.22 -2.78 2.90
CA GLU A 58 -19.69 -1.95 1.80
C GLU A 58 -18.68 -0.88 1.37
N THR A 59 -17.77 -0.46 2.27
CA THR A 59 -16.73 0.57 2.01
C THR A 59 -15.56 0.04 1.16
N ILE A 60 -15.54 -1.26 0.83
CA ILE A 60 -14.53 -1.79 -0.10
C ILE A 60 -14.80 -1.22 -1.50
N GLU A 61 -13.77 -0.61 -2.06
CA GLU A 61 -13.78 0.03 -3.38
C GLU A 61 -12.87 -0.71 -4.37
N ASP A 62 -13.10 -0.49 -5.66
CA ASP A 62 -12.44 -1.17 -6.78
C ASP A 62 -10.93 -0.88 -6.90
N TRP A 63 -10.51 0.31 -6.47
CA TRP A 63 -9.11 0.74 -6.44
C TRP A 63 -8.28 0.07 -5.35
N MET A 64 -8.91 -0.54 -4.34
CA MET A 64 -8.21 -1.16 -3.21
C MET A 64 -7.43 -2.41 -3.64
N THR A 65 -6.35 -2.74 -2.94
CA THR A 65 -5.54 -3.94 -3.20
C THR A 65 -5.83 -5.03 -2.16
N VAL A 66 -5.59 -6.29 -2.53
CA VAL A 66 -5.81 -7.44 -1.63
C VAL A 66 -4.98 -7.33 -0.33
N PRO A 67 -3.69 -6.95 -0.32
CA PRO A 67 -2.94 -6.75 0.92
C PRO A 67 -3.49 -5.62 1.80
N PHE A 68 -3.98 -4.54 1.18
CA PHE A 68 -4.59 -3.43 1.92
C PHE A 68 -5.89 -3.86 2.61
N ILE A 69 -6.75 -4.57 1.89
CA ILE A 69 -8.01 -5.10 2.41
C ILE A 69 -7.72 -6.14 3.50
N SER A 70 -6.74 -7.01 3.27
CA SER A 70 -6.31 -8.00 4.25
C SER A 70 -5.93 -7.36 5.59
N HIS A 71 -5.11 -6.31 5.55
CA HIS A 71 -4.70 -5.58 6.74
C HIS A 71 -5.86 -4.83 7.40
N THR A 72 -6.74 -4.22 6.60
CA THR A 72 -7.84 -3.36 7.10
C THR A 72 -9.00 -4.18 7.70
N TYR A 73 -9.30 -5.34 7.13
CA TYR A 73 -10.43 -6.18 7.53
C TYR A 73 -10.00 -7.41 8.35
N GLY A 74 -8.69 -7.60 8.60
CA GLY A 74 -8.16 -8.68 9.41
C GLY A 74 -8.24 -10.07 8.76
N VAL A 75 -8.34 -10.14 7.43
CA VAL A 75 -8.48 -11.40 6.68
C VAL A 75 -7.17 -11.74 5.98
N PRO A 76 -6.62 -12.96 6.11
CA PRO A 76 -5.37 -13.31 5.43
C PRO A 76 -5.48 -13.15 3.90
N PRO A 77 -4.46 -12.60 3.21
CA PRO A 77 -4.53 -12.35 1.77
C PRO A 77 -4.64 -13.66 0.97
N GLU A 78 -4.12 -14.77 1.51
CA GLU A 78 -4.23 -16.09 0.89
C GLU A 78 -5.68 -16.58 0.84
N VAL A 79 -6.49 -16.24 1.84
CA VAL A 79 -7.92 -16.60 1.89
C VAL A 79 -8.68 -15.86 0.79
N LEU A 80 -8.41 -14.56 0.64
CA LEU A 80 -9.02 -13.72 -0.41
C LEU A 80 -8.60 -14.18 -1.81
N MET A 81 -7.30 -14.40 -2.05
CA MET A 81 -6.79 -14.87 -3.35
C MET A 81 -7.30 -16.27 -3.70
N LYS A 82 -7.42 -17.16 -2.71
CA LYS A 82 -7.97 -18.51 -2.91
C LYS A 82 -9.46 -18.47 -3.28
N ALA A 83 -10.25 -17.61 -2.64
CA ALA A 83 -11.66 -17.41 -2.98
C ALA A 83 -11.83 -16.89 -4.43
N LEU A 84 -10.92 -16.01 -4.85
CA LEU A 84 -10.84 -15.51 -6.21
C LEU A 84 -10.22 -16.50 -7.20
N MET A 85 -9.71 -17.66 -6.76
CA MET A 85 -8.99 -18.62 -7.62
C MET A 85 -7.83 -17.98 -8.41
N ILE A 86 -7.24 -16.89 -7.92
CA ILE A 86 -6.15 -16.15 -8.56
C ILE A 86 -4.83 -16.55 -7.90
N PRO A 87 -3.74 -16.75 -8.67
CA PRO A 87 -2.43 -17.01 -8.08
C PRO A 87 -1.96 -15.80 -7.27
N VAL A 88 -1.52 -16.05 -6.04
CA VAL A 88 -1.00 -15.02 -5.14
C VAL A 88 0.20 -14.32 -5.79
N LYS A 89 1.18 -15.08 -6.31
CA LYS A 89 2.43 -14.55 -6.89
C LYS A 89 2.18 -13.60 -8.07
N GLY A 90 2.64 -12.35 -7.94
CA GLY A 90 2.56 -11.33 -9.00
C GLY A 90 1.30 -10.45 -8.99
N ASN A 91 0.30 -10.79 -8.17
CA ASN A 91 -1.02 -10.11 -8.17
C ASN A 91 -1.28 -9.26 -6.91
N HIS A 92 -0.39 -9.31 -5.92
CA HIS A 92 -0.50 -8.56 -4.65
C HIS A 92 -0.58 -7.03 -4.84
N LYS A 93 0.06 -6.51 -5.88
CA LYS A 93 0.15 -5.07 -6.13
C LYS A 93 -1.01 -4.55 -6.99
N LYS A 94 -1.83 -5.45 -7.54
CA LYS A 94 -2.94 -5.09 -8.41
C LYS A 94 -4.16 -4.71 -7.56
N SER A 95 -4.88 -3.72 -8.03
CA SER A 95 -6.19 -3.34 -7.50
C SER A 95 -7.23 -4.41 -7.80
N LEU A 96 -8.33 -4.43 -7.05
CA LEU A 96 -9.47 -5.32 -7.33
C LEU A 96 -10.01 -5.11 -8.75
N LYS A 97 -10.04 -3.87 -9.22
CA LYS A 97 -10.40 -3.52 -10.59
C LYS A 97 -9.49 -4.18 -11.63
N GLU A 98 -8.17 -4.01 -11.49
CA GLU A 98 -7.20 -4.61 -12.42
C GLU A 98 -7.30 -6.14 -12.41
N LEU A 99 -7.50 -6.75 -11.23
CA LEU A 99 -7.73 -8.19 -11.12
C LEU A 99 -9.03 -8.62 -11.82
N ASN A 100 -10.09 -7.81 -11.74
CA ASN A 100 -11.34 -8.08 -12.43
C ASN A 100 -11.19 -7.99 -13.95
N GLU A 101 -10.52 -6.95 -14.45
CA GLU A 101 -10.26 -6.75 -15.87
C GLU A 101 -9.38 -7.86 -16.47
N GLU A 102 -8.40 -8.37 -15.71
CA GLU A 102 -7.47 -9.39 -16.19
C GLU A 102 -8.03 -10.82 -16.13
N TYR A 103 -8.67 -11.19 -15.03
CA TYR A 103 -9.12 -12.57 -14.80
C TYR A 103 -10.61 -12.78 -15.09
N TYR A 104 -11.42 -11.71 -15.00
CA TYR A 104 -12.87 -11.76 -15.13
C TYR A 104 -13.43 -10.69 -16.09
N PRO A 105 -12.90 -10.55 -17.33
CA PRO A 105 -13.30 -9.46 -18.24
C PRO A 105 -14.77 -9.49 -18.68
N ARG A 106 -15.49 -10.59 -18.43
CA ARG A 106 -16.92 -10.74 -18.77
C ARG A 106 -17.85 -10.48 -17.59
N SER A 107 -17.31 -10.30 -16.39
CA SER A 107 -18.08 -10.18 -15.15
C SER A 107 -17.59 -8.93 -14.41
N ASP A 108 -18.23 -7.80 -14.69
CA ASP A 108 -17.93 -6.56 -14.00
C ASP A 108 -18.27 -6.67 -12.51
N GLY A 109 -17.41 -6.13 -11.64
CA GLY A 109 -17.62 -6.19 -10.19
C GLY A 109 -17.49 -7.58 -9.54
N TYR A 110 -17.19 -8.65 -10.28
CA TYR A 110 -17.14 -10.01 -9.71
C TYR A 110 -16.10 -10.14 -8.59
N VAL A 111 -14.92 -9.56 -8.78
CA VAL A 111 -13.83 -9.63 -7.80
C VAL A 111 -14.20 -8.91 -6.50
N ILE A 112 -14.78 -7.72 -6.58
CA ILE A 112 -15.18 -6.95 -5.40
C ILE A 112 -16.29 -7.66 -4.62
N ASP A 113 -17.31 -8.18 -5.30
CA ASP A 113 -18.39 -8.93 -4.65
C ASP A 113 -17.89 -10.20 -3.98
N THR A 114 -16.99 -10.93 -4.64
CA THR A 114 -16.38 -12.14 -4.09
C THR A 114 -15.54 -11.83 -2.85
N VAL A 115 -14.76 -10.74 -2.87
CA VAL A 115 -13.97 -10.30 -1.72
C VAL A 115 -14.89 -9.91 -0.56
N LYS A 116 -15.93 -9.11 -0.81
CA LYS A 116 -16.94 -8.72 0.19
C LYS A 116 -17.57 -9.95 0.84
N ALA A 117 -18.05 -10.90 0.02
CA ALA A 117 -18.64 -12.15 0.49
C ALA A 117 -17.64 -12.99 1.31
N THR A 118 -16.38 -13.03 0.90
CA THR A 118 -15.33 -13.80 1.60
C THR A 118 -15.03 -13.20 2.97
N ILE A 119 -14.97 -11.88 3.09
CA ILE A 119 -14.73 -11.19 4.37
C ILE A 119 -15.91 -11.43 5.32
N LEU A 120 -17.14 -11.33 4.83
CA LEU A 120 -18.33 -11.62 5.62
C LEU A 120 -18.36 -13.07 6.10
N ALA A 121 -18.01 -14.02 5.22
CA ALA A 121 -17.93 -15.43 5.57
C ALA A 121 -16.82 -15.71 6.60
N TYR A 122 -15.67 -15.04 6.47
CA TYR A 122 -14.56 -15.19 7.41
C TYR A 122 -14.90 -14.64 8.80
N ARG A 123 -15.55 -13.47 8.88
CA ARG A 123 -16.01 -12.87 10.14
C ARG A 123 -17.13 -13.66 10.80
N SER A 124 -17.98 -14.32 10.01
CA SER A 124 -19.09 -15.14 10.51
C SER A 124 -18.62 -16.53 10.98
N SER A 125 -17.39 -16.93 10.63
CA SER A 125 -16.81 -18.19 11.10
C SER A 125 -16.20 -17.98 12.49
N PRO A 126 -16.57 -18.76 13.52
CA PRO A 126 -15.83 -18.76 14.78
C PRO A 126 -14.38 -19.18 14.48
N ALA A 127 -13.41 -18.46 15.07
CA ALA A 127 -11.99 -18.67 14.83
C ALA A 127 -11.57 -20.14 15.03
N PRO A 128 -10.64 -20.69 14.23
CA PRO A 128 -9.99 -21.95 14.58
C PRO A 128 -9.25 -21.76 15.91
N ASP A 129 -9.54 -22.61 16.89
CA ASP A 129 -8.92 -22.66 18.21
C ASP A 129 -7.39 -22.45 18.12
N VAL A 130 -6.92 -21.27 18.51
CA VAL A 130 -5.51 -21.10 18.89
C VAL A 130 -5.40 -21.75 20.27
N PRO A 131 -4.68 -22.88 20.44
CA PRO A 131 -4.52 -23.47 21.75
C PRO A 131 -3.84 -22.44 22.66
N ALA A 132 -4.51 -22.09 23.75
CA ALA A 132 -4.00 -21.15 24.74
C ALA A 132 -2.58 -21.59 25.17
N PRO A 133 -1.61 -20.66 25.27
CA PRO A 133 -0.27 -21.01 25.75
C PRO A 133 -0.40 -21.61 27.16
N PRO A 134 0.33 -22.72 27.45
CA PRO A 134 0.24 -23.36 28.75
C PRO A 134 0.68 -22.36 29.83
N GLN A 135 -0.23 -22.06 30.77
CA GLN A 135 0.09 -21.23 31.92
C GLN A 135 1.10 -21.97 32.82
N PRO A 136 2.13 -21.28 33.32
CA PRO A 136 3.20 -21.88 34.13
C PRO A 136 2.73 -22.39 35.49
#